data_AF-A0A8K0KER6-F1
#
_entry.id   AF-A0A8K0KER6-F1
#
_cell.length_a   1.000
_cell.length_b   1.000
_cell.length_c   1.000
_cell.angle_alpha   90.00
_cell.angle_beta   90.00
_cell.angle_gamma   90.00
#
_symmetry.space_group_name_H-M   'P 1'
#
loop_
_entity.id
_entity.type
_entity.pdbx_description
1 polymer ?
#
loop_
_entity_poly.entity_id
_entity_poly.type
_entity_poly.pdbx_seq_one_letter_code
_entity_poly.pdbx_strand_id
1 'polypeptide(L)'
;MSSKPSTDRTVINLTNEELDEATKSILAKGLNFAATPKCILYSDFIRGVEQALRSLPQGTAEEIRQEIAWTLERANPAKYNLPKEEHFALTRLQRNPDIVVLLADKGNATIIMPREMYHQKIGELL
;
A
#
# COMPACT_ATOMS: atom_id res chain seq x y z
N MET A 1 17.40 19.88 -7.60
CA MET A 1 17.56 18.90 -8.70
C MET A 1 17.83 17.55 -8.06
N SER A 2 16.80 16.74 -7.81
CA SER A 2 16.96 15.45 -7.12
C SER A 2 17.35 14.37 -8.13
N SER A 3 18.52 13.77 -7.94
CA SER A 3 18.99 12.62 -8.73
C SER A 3 18.06 11.44 -8.49
N LYS A 4 17.51 10.88 -9.57
CA LYS A 4 16.79 9.60 -9.53
C LYS A 4 17.80 8.51 -9.14
N PRO A 5 17.56 7.71 -8.09
CA PRO A 5 18.41 6.56 -7.80
C PRO A 5 18.31 5.56 -8.97
N SER A 6 19.45 4.99 -9.36
CA SER A 6 19.55 3.94 -10.37
C SER A 6 18.63 2.76 -9.99
N THR A 7 17.57 2.57 -10.78
CA THR A 7 16.49 1.60 -10.54
C THR A 7 16.99 0.15 -10.52
N ASP A 8 18.09 -0.13 -11.22
CA ASP A 8 18.65 -1.48 -11.42
C ASP A 8 19.22 -2.11 -10.14
N ARG A 9 19.62 -1.31 -9.16
CA ARG A 9 20.10 -1.84 -7.87
C ARG A 9 18.95 -2.12 -6.89
N THR A 10 17.79 -1.50 -7.11
CA THR A 10 16.65 -1.54 -6.19
C THR A 10 15.63 -2.61 -6.58
N VAL A 11 15.52 -2.98 -7.87
CA VAL A 11 14.57 -4.02 -8.30
C VAL A 11 15.33 -5.20 -8.88
N ILE A 12 15.25 -6.35 -8.22
CA ILE A 12 15.89 -7.60 -8.65
C ILE A 12 14.80 -8.51 -9.20
N ASN A 13 14.84 -8.76 -10.50
CA ASN A 13 13.92 -9.70 -11.14
C ASN A 13 14.58 -11.08 -11.28
N LEU A 14 13.98 -12.10 -10.66
CA LEU A 14 14.37 -13.50 -10.79
C LEU A 14 13.39 -14.31 -11.64
N THR A 15 12.38 -13.65 -12.24
CA THR A 15 11.46 -14.28 -13.20
C THR A 15 12.01 -14.17 -14.63
N ASN A 16 11.48 -14.98 -15.54
CA ASN A 16 11.80 -14.92 -16.97
C ASN A 16 10.97 -13.87 -17.72
N GLU A 17 10.16 -13.07 -17.02
CA GLU A 17 9.27 -12.07 -17.63
C GLU A 17 9.91 -10.69 -17.62
N GLU A 18 9.73 -9.92 -18.69
CA GLU A 18 10.16 -8.52 -18.71
C GLU A 18 9.24 -7.65 -17.85
N LEU A 19 9.85 -6.81 -17.02
CA LEU A 19 9.11 -5.85 -16.20
C LEU A 19 8.87 -4.56 -16.98
N ASP A 20 7.61 -4.15 -17.02
CA ASP A 20 7.21 -2.84 -17.53
C ASP A 20 7.80 -1.70 -16.66
N GLU A 21 8.05 -0.54 -17.27
CA GLU A 21 8.68 0.61 -16.61
C GLU A 21 7.84 1.14 -15.44
N ALA A 22 6.51 1.11 -15.55
CA ALA A 22 5.62 1.44 -14.43
C ALA A 22 5.77 0.47 -13.26
N THR A 23 6.04 -0.81 -13.56
CA THR A 23 6.26 -1.86 -12.56
C THR A 23 7.61 -1.67 -11.87
N LYS A 24 8.67 -1.35 -12.62
CA LYS A 24 9.99 -1.02 -12.03
C LYS A 24 9.91 0.24 -11.17
N SER A 25 9.23 1.29 -11.64
CA SER A 25 9.07 2.56 -10.91
C SER A 25 8.42 2.35 -9.56
N ILE A 26 7.30 1.61 -9.48
CA ILE A 26 6.64 1.37 -8.21
C ILE A 26 7.48 0.51 -7.28
N LEU A 27 8.07 -0.59 -7.77
CA LEU A 27 8.86 -1.49 -6.93
C LEU A 27 10.13 -0.82 -6.41
N ALA A 28 10.68 0.14 -7.15
CA ALA A 28 11.82 0.96 -6.72
C ALA A 28 11.47 1.97 -5.61
N LYS A 29 10.20 2.36 -5.47
CA LYS A 29 9.76 3.20 -4.33
C LYS A 29 9.87 2.43 -3.00
N GLY A 30 9.69 1.10 -3.04
CA GLY A 30 9.86 0.20 -1.90
C GLY A 30 9.03 0.60 -0.68
N LEU A 31 9.53 0.28 0.52
CA LEU A 31 8.82 0.51 1.79
C LEU A 31 8.65 1.99 2.18
N ASN A 32 9.43 2.89 1.59
CA ASN A 32 9.35 4.31 1.90
C ASN A 32 8.14 5.00 1.26
N PHE A 33 7.33 4.27 0.50
CA PHE A 33 6.17 4.81 -0.19
C PHE A 33 4.87 4.28 0.41
N ALA A 34 4.13 5.19 1.04
CA ALA A 34 2.77 4.94 1.50
C ALA A 34 1.78 5.42 0.44
N ALA A 35 1.08 4.50 -0.23
CA ALA A 35 0.04 4.86 -1.19
C ALA A 35 -1.15 5.50 -0.46
N THR A 36 -1.58 6.68 -0.91
CA THR A 36 -2.72 7.38 -0.31
C THR A 36 -4.02 6.63 -0.64
N PRO A 37 -4.90 6.36 0.35
CA PRO A 37 -6.24 5.86 0.10
C PRO A 37 -7.02 6.78 -0.85
N LYS A 38 -7.79 6.21 -1.78
CA LYS A 38 -8.58 6.99 -2.76
C LYS A 38 -9.80 7.68 -2.16
N CYS A 39 -10.29 7.16 -1.04
CA CYS A 39 -11.46 7.68 -0.35
C CYS A 39 -11.23 7.66 1.16
N ILE A 40 -11.95 8.52 1.86
CA ILE A 40 -12.05 8.49 3.32
C ILE A 40 -12.87 7.24 3.68
N LEU A 41 -12.34 6.40 4.57
CA LEU A 41 -13.01 5.19 5.05
C LEU A 41 -14.07 5.57 6.10
N TYR A 42 -15.12 6.27 5.67
CA TYR A 42 -16.17 6.81 6.55
C TYR A 42 -16.78 5.73 7.45
N SER A 43 -17.05 4.53 6.91
CA SER A 43 -17.61 3.42 7.68
C SER A 43 -16.72 2.98 8.83
N ASP A 44 -15.41 2.88 8.61
CA ASP A 44 -14.46 2.46 9.64
C ASP A 44 -14.28 3.53 10.71
N PHE A 45 -14.22 4.79 10.27
CA PHE A 45 -14.11 5.93 11.17
C PHE A 45 -15.36 6.05 12.06
N ILE A 46 -16.55 6.06 11.46
CA ILE A 46 -17.84 6.15 12.18
C ILE A 46 -17.97 4.96 13.13
N ARG A 47 -17.63 3.74 12.69
CA ARG A 47 -17.66 2.56 13.57
C ARG A 47 -16.76 2.72 14.79
N GLY A 48 -15.53 3.20 14.60
CA GLY A 48 -14.59 3.42 15.70
C GLY A 48 -15.09 4.47 16.69
N VAL A 49 -15.62 5.57 16.18
CA VAL A 49 -16.21 6.65 16.99
C VAL A 49 -17.45 6.16 17.73
N GLU A 50 -18.42 5.56 17.05
CA GLU A 50 -19.67 5.09 17.67
C GLU A 50 -19.39 4.02 18.74
N GLN A 51 -18.39 3.17 18.54
CA GLN A 51 -17.95 2.23 19.56
C GLN A 51 -17.44 2.95 20.82
N ALA A 52 -16.69 4.04 20.67
CA ALA A 52 -16.21 4.85 21.79
C ALA A 52 -17.35 5.67 22.45
N LEU A 53 -18.37 6.07 21.69
CA LEU A 53 -19.51 6.84 22.19
C LEU A 53 -20.49 6.01 23.04
N ARG A 54 -20.47 4.68 22.94
CA ARG A 54 -21.36 3.78 23.70
C ARG A 54 -21.26 3.93 25.22
N SER A 55 -20.10 4.31 25.76
CA SER A 55 -19.89 4.48 27.20
C SER A 55 -20.22 5.89 27.72
N LEU A 56 -20.55 6.84 26.83
CA LEU A 56 -20.78 8.24 27.18
C LEU A 56 -22.28 8.54 27.41
N PRO A 57 -22.61 9.57 28.21
CA PRO A 57 -23.97 10.07 28.32
C PRO A 57 -24.53 10.52 26.97
N GLN A 58 -25.83 10.30 26.74
CA GLN A 58 -26.48 10.54 25.45
C GLN A 58 -26.31 11.98 24.94
N GLY A 59 -26.35 12.98 25.84
CA GLY A 59 -26.16 14.39 25.47
C GLY A 59 -24.79 14.67 24.88
N THR A 60 -23.72 14.29 25.59
CA THR A 60 -22.34 14.45 25.11
C THR A 60 -22.05 13.61 23.87
N ALA A 61 -22.62 12.40 23.79
CA ALA A 61 -22.47 11.57 22.60
C ALA A 61 -23.09 12.22 21.36
N GLU A 62 -24.25 12.90 21.50
CA GLU A 62 -24.90 13.59 20.40
C GLU A 62 -24.13 14.83 19.94
N GLU A 63 -23.59 15.62 20.86
CA GLU A 63 -22.71 16.75 20.53
C GLU A 63 -21.51 16.29 19.69
N ILE A 64 -20.87 15.19 20.10
CA ILE A 64 -19.72 14.63 19.37
C ILE A 64 -20.14 14.11 17.99
N ARG A 65 -21.31 13.47 17.86
CA ARG A 65 -21.82 13.03 16.54
C ARG A 65 -21.99 14.19 15.58
N GLN A 66 -22.56 15.30 16.05
CA GLN A 66 -22.79 16.48 15.21
C GLN A 66 -21.47 17.10 14.74
N GLU A 67 -20.49 17.25 15.64
CA GLU A 67 -19.18 17.79 15.30
C GLU A 67 -18.43 16.90 14.29
N ILE A 68 -18.54 15.58 14.46
CA ILE A 68 -17.93 14.60 13.56
C ILE A 68 -18.62 14.61 12.20
N ALA A 69 -19.95 14.67 12.16
CA ALA A 69 -20.69 14.77 10.90
C ALA A 69 -20.25 16.00 10.09
N TRP A 70 -20.19 17.16 10.74
CA TRP A 70 -19.72 18.41 10.13
C TRP A 70 -18.27 18.30 9.63
N THR A 71 -17.38 17.71 10.45
CA THR A 71 -15.96 17.54 10.10
C THR A 71 -15.80 16.62 8.90
N LEU A 72 -16.53 15.51 8.86
CA LEU A 72 -16.49 14.52 7.78
C LEU A 72 -17.08 15.05 6.47
N GLU A 73 -18.13 15.87 6.54
CA GLU A 73 -18.73 16.51 5.36
C GLU A 73 -17.75 17.48 4.69
N ARG A 74 -16.92 18.17 5.49
CA ARG A 74 -15.92 19.12 5.00
C ARG A 74 -14.55 18.48 4.71
N ALA A 75 -14.36 17.23 5.09
CA ALA A 75 -13.11 16.52 4.89
C ALA A 75 -12.91 16.21 3.41
N ASN A 76 -11.80 16.69 2.84
CA ASN A 76 -11.40 16.36 1.48
C ASN A 76 -10.41 15.19 1.50
N PRO A 77 -10.57 14.14 0.67
CA PRO A 77 -9.59 13.08 0.57
C PRO A 77 -8.19 13.64 0.26
N ALA A 78 -7.19 13.02 0.86
CA ALA A 78 -5.80 13.38 0.60
C ALA A 78 -5.47 13.21 -0.89
N LYS A 79 -4.59 14.07 -1.40
CA LYS A 79 -4.20 14.03 -2.82
C LYS A 79 -3.60 12.66 -3.14
N TYR A 80 -4.13 12.05 -4.19
CA TYR A 80 -3.65 10.77 -4.67
C TYR A 80 -2.18 10.91 -5.12
N ASN A 81 -1.29 10.12 -4.53
CA ASN A 81 0.16 10.22 -4.72
C ASN A 81 0.72 9.16 -5.66
N LEU A 82 -0.15 8.41 -6.34
CA LEU A 82 0.22 7.31 -7.20
C LEU A 82 -0.35 7.52 -8.62
N PRO A 83 0.44 7.44 -9.70
CA PRO A 83 -0.07 7.47 -11.07
C PRO A 83 -1.00 6.28 -11.36
N LYS A 84 -1.88 6.43 -12.36
CA LYS A 84 -2.84 5.36 -12.74
C LYS A 84 -2.13 4.12 -13.25
N GLU A 85 -1.05 4.31 -13.99
CA GLU A 85 -0.22 3.28 -14.60
C GLU A 85 0.48 2.45 -13.52
N GLU A 86 1.08 3.12 -12.52
CA GLU A 86 1.73 2.45 -11.38
C GLU A 86 0.70 1.71 -10.51
N HIS A 87 -0.50 2.28 -10.30
CA HIS A 87 -1.57 1.59 -9.59
C HIS A 87 -2.06 0.34 -10.34
N PHE A 88 -2.19 0.42 -11.66
CA PHE A 88 -2.56 -0.73 -12.48
C PHE A 88 -1.46 -1.81 -12.43
N ALA A 89 -0.19 -1.41 -12.53
CA ALA A 89 0.95 -2.31 -12.37
C ALA A 89 0.94 -3.02 -11.01
N LEU A 90 0.70 -2.30 -9.90
CA LEU A 90 0.54 -2.90 -8.57
C LEU A 90 -0.61 -3.89 -8.50
N THR A 91 -1.78 -3.52 -9.02
CA THR A 91 -2.96 -4.39 -9.00
C THR A 91 -2.72 -5.65 -9.82
N ARG A 92 -2.01 -5.54 -10.95
CA ARG A 92 -1.61 -6.67 -11.79
C ARG A 92 -0.65 -7.60 -11.05
N LEU A 93 0.38 -7.06 -10.41
CA LEU A 93 1.34 -7.83 -9.60
C LEU A 93 0.64 -8.58 -8.46
N GLN A 94 -0.24 -7.90 -7.72
CA GLN A 94 -0.99 -8.50 -6.60
C GLN A 94 -1.91 -9.65 -7.03
N ARG A 95 -2.40 -9.63 -8.27
CA ARG A 95 -3.29 -10.65 -8.82
C ARG A 95 -2.56 -11.83 -9.44
N ASN A 96 -1.26 -11.74 -9.68
CA ASN A 96 -0.49 -12.83 -10.25
C ASN A 96 -0.14 -13.84 -9.13
N PRO A 97 -0.71 -15.06 -9.15
CA PRO A 97 -0.48 -16.05 -8.10
C PRO A 97 0.88 -16.77 -8.22
N ASP A 98 1.55 -16.66 -9.36
CA ASP A 98 2.76 -17.40 -9.71
C ASP A 98 4.04 -16.68 -9.29
N ILE A 99 3.93 -15.43 -8.86
CA ILE A 99 5.05 -14.61 -8.42
C ILE A 99 4.95 -14.30 -6.92
N VAL A 100 6.11 -14.09 -6.32
CA VAL A 100 6.25 -13.59 -4.96
C VAL A 100 7.11 -12.35 -5.02
N VAL A 101 6.61 -11.27 -4.42
CA VAL A 101 7.34 -10.00 -4.27
C VAL A 101 7.84 -9.94 -2.83
N LEU A 102 9.16 -9.97 -2.67
CA LEU A 102 9.86 -9.95 -1.39
C LEU A 102 10.71 -8.71 -1.26
N LEU A 103 11.04 -8.38 -0.02
CA LEU A 103 12.04 -7.38 0.28
C LEU A 103 13.36 -8.08 0.53
N ALA A 104 14.44 -7.53 0.00
CA ALA A 104 15.77 -7.92 0.39
C ALA A 104 16.11 -7.31 1.75
N ASP A 105 16.81 -8.08 2.57
CA ASP A 105 17.27 -7.68 3.91
C ASP A 105 18.17 -6.42 3.89
N LYS A 106 18.81 -6.13 2.76
CA LYS A 106 19.74 -4.99 2.61
C LYS A 106 19.36 -4.06 1.46
N GLY A 107 19.14 -2.78 1.78
CA GLY A 107 19.13 -1.68 0.81
C GLY A 107 17.78 -1.33 0.18
N ASN A 108 16.65 -1.67 0.82
CA ASN A 108 15.29 -1.41 0.31
C ASN A 108 15.07 -1.97 -1.11
N ALA A 109 15.78 -3.06 -1.44
CA ALA A 109 15.62 -3.71 -2.72
C ALA A 109 14.38 -4.62 -2.70
N THR A 110 13.65 -4.62 -3.80
CA THR A 110 12.47 -5.45 -4.03
C THR A 110 12.84 -6.58 -4.97
N ILE A 111 12.68 -7.82 -4.51
CA ILE A 111 12.93 -9.03 -5.28
C ILE A 111 11.60 -9.56 -5.80
N ILE A 112 11.53 -9.84 -7.09
CA ILE A 112 10.41 -10.57 -7.69
C ILE A 112 10.92 -11.95 -8.07
N MET A 113 10.22 -13.00 -7.66
CA MET A 113 10.63 -14.36 -8.00
C MET A 113 9.44 -15.28 -8.24
N PRO A 114 9.63 -16.38 -8.99
CA PRO A 114 8.61 -17.41 -9.13
C PRO A 114 8.28 -18.03 -7.78
N ARG A 115 7.01 -18.35 -7.57
CA ARG A 115 6.51 -18.93 -6.33
C ARG A 115 7.12 -20.29 -6.03
N GLU A 116 7.31 -21.12 -7.05
CA GLU A 116 7.97 -22.42 -6.92
C GLU A 116 9.40 -22.26 -6.39
N MET A 117 10.16 -21.32 -6.96
CA MET A 117 11.52 -21.00 -6.50
C MET A 117 11.52 -20.50 -5.06
N TYR A 118 10.54 -19.68 -4.67
CA TYR A 118 10.39 -19.24 -3.29
C TYR A 118 10.16 -20.42 -2.33
N HIS A 119 9.23 -21.31 -2.65
CA HIS A 119 8.94 -22.49 -1.82
C HIS A 119 10.14 -23.43 -1.70
N GLN A 120 10.89 -23.64 -2.78
CA GLN A 120 12.12 -24.42 -2.75
C GLN A 120 13.15 -23.79 -1.81
N LYS A 121 13.43 -22.48 -1.95
CA LYS A 121 14.42 -21.80 -1.10
C LYS A 121 14.03 -21.79 0.38
N ILE A 122 12.76 -21.59 0.69
CA ILE A 122 12.29 -21.67 2.08
C ILE A 122 12.40 -23.10 2.61
N GLY A 123 12.11 -24.12 1.79
CA GLY A 123 12.28 -25.52 2.17
C GLY A 123 13.74 -25.94 2.38
N GLU A 124 14.70 -25.31 1.69
CA GLU A 124 16.14 -25.53 1.89
C GLU A 124 16.70 -24.81 3.14
N LEU A 125 16.02 -23.78 3.62
CA LEU A 125 16.42 -22.97 4.78
C LEU A 125 15.83 -23.47 6.11
N LEU A 126 14.88 -24.42 6.06
CA LEU A 126 14.21 -25.03 7.21
C LEU A 126 14.76 -26.44 7.45
#